data_AF-A0A101VK47-F1
#
_entry.id   AF-A0A101VK47-F1
#
_cell.length_a   1.000
_cell.length_b   1.000
_cell.length_c   1.000
_cell.angle_alpha   90.00
_cell.angle_beta   90.00
_cell.angle_gamma   90.00
#
_symmetry.space_group_name_H-M   'P 1'
#
loop_
_entity.id
_entity.type
_entity.pdbx_description
1 polymer ?
#
loop_
_entity_poly.entity_id
_entity_poly.type
_entity_poly.pdbx_seq_one_letter_code
_entity_poly.pdbx_strand_id
1 'polypeptide(L)' 'MAKLPDTSVSGHAALSICESMLIAMRDLKVLSEADARGVLADAAAAHHEQSLSSKDGELHKNVADLIDKIIAGGNSLPRV' A
#
# COMPACT_ATOMS: atom_id res chain seq x y z
N MET A 1 -21.41 15.28 14.28
CA MET A 1 -20.55 14.55 13.32
C MET A 1 -19.11 14.83 13.70
N ALA A 2 -18.42 13.86 14.29
CA ALA A 2 -17.01 14.02 14.63
C ALA A 2 -16.22 14.08 13.32
N LYS A 3 -15.48 15.18 13.12
CA LYS A 3 -14.52 15.31 12.03
C LYS A 3 -13.47 14.22 12.22
N LEU A 4 -13.38 13.26 11.28
CA LEU A 4 -12.23 12.35 11.26
C LEU A 4 -10.96 13.24 11.26
N PRO A 5 -9.91 12.88 12.03
CA PRO A 5 -8.63 13.59 11.95
C PRO A 5 -8.17 13.66 10.49
N ASP A 6 -7.35 14.64 10.10
CA ASP A 6 -6.86 14.84 8.72
C ASP A 6 -5.92 13.68 8.27
N THR A 7 -6.41 12.45 8.33
CA THR A 7 -5.82 11.18 7.85
C THR A 7 -5.43 11.26 6.38
N SER A 8 -6.03 12.20 5.63
CA SER A 8 -5.62 12.49 4.27
C SER A 8 -4.17 12.93 4.19
N VAL A 9 -3.69 13.90 4.99
CA VAL A 9 -2.33 14.43 4.83
C VAL A 9 -1.29 13.41 5.29
N SER A 10 -1.47 12.84 6.48
CA SER A 10 -0.57 11.80 6.99
C SER A 10 -0.59 10.54 6.13
N GLY A 11 -1.76 10.15 5.60
CA GLY A 11 -1.91 9.01 4.70
C GLY A 11 -1.22 9.22 3.35
N HIS A 12 -1.36 10.40 2.74
CA HIS A 12 -0.63 10.74 1.51
C HIS A 12 0.88 10.79 1.75
N ALA A 13 1.33 11.38 2.86
CA ALA A 13 2.74 11.41 3.21
C ALA A 13 3.33 10.01 3.40
N ALA A 14 2.63 9.13 4.14
CA ALA A 14 3.05 7.74 4.33
C ALA A 14 3.13 6.99 3.00
N LEU A 15 2.15 7.15 2.11
CA LEU A 15 2.15 6.53 0.79
C LEU A 15 3.35 7.01 -0.05
N SER A 16 3.57 8.32 -0.15
CA SER A 16 4.70 8.89 -0.89
C SER A 16 6.06 8.44 -0.35
N ILE A 17 6.21 8.28 0.97
CA ILE A 17 7.43 7.74 1.58
C ILE A 17 7.64 6.28 1.18
N CYS A 18 6.61 5.44 1.28
CA CYS A 18 6.68 4.03 0.90
C CYS A 18 6.98 3.85 -0.59
N GLU A 19 6.36 4.65 -1.47
CA GLU A 19 6.65 4.65 -2.91
C GLU A 19 8.10 5.01 -3.19
N SER A 20 8.59 6.11 -2.60
CA SER A 20 9.98 6.55 -2.77
C SER A 20 10.98 5.48 -2.29
N MET A 21 10.65 4.79 -1.19
CA MET A 21 11.47 3.71 -0.68
C MET A 21 11.51 2.50 -1.63
N LEU A 22 10.35 2.07 -2.16
CA LEU A 22 10.30 0.97 -3.12
C LEU A 22 11.03 1.31 -4.43
N ILE A 23 10.92 2.55 -4.92
CA ILE A 23 11.72 3.06 -6.05
C ILE A 23 13.20 2.91 -5.76
N ALA A 24 13.67 3.45 -4.62
CA ALA A 24 15.09 3.44 -4.26
C ALA A 24 15.62 2.00 -4.11
N MET A 25 14.86 1.11 -3.47
CA MET A 25 15.25 -0.30 -3.31
C MET A 25 15.37 -1.02 -4.66
N ARG A 26 14.48 -0.73 -5.61
CA ARG A 26 14.55 -1.29 -6.97
C ARG A 26 15.72 -0.72 -7.75
N ASP A 27 15.96 0.59 -7.67
CA ASP A 27 17.07 1.26 -8.38
C ASP A 27 18.44 0.80 -7.86
N LEU A 28 18.54 0.53 -6.56
CA LEU A 28 19.69 -0.10 -5.92
C LEU A 28 19.78 -1.61 -6.17
N LYS A 29 18.83 -2.21 -6.91
CA LYS A 29 18.73 -3.65 -7.22
C LYS A 29 18.64 -4.54 -5.98
N VAL A 30 18.10 -4.01 -4.89
CA VAL A 30 17.77 -4.78 -3.68
C VAL A 30 16.51 -5.61 -3.90
N LEU A 31 15.55 -5.08 -4.67
CA LEU A 31 14.31 -5.76 -5.04
C LEU A 31 14.13 -5.74 -6.56
N SER A 32 13.64 -6.85 -7.12
CA SER A 32 13.07 -6.86 -8.47
C SER A 32 11.68 -6.25 -8.48
N GLU A 33 11.13 -5.97 -9.67
CA GLU A 33 9.72 -5.56 -9.79
C GLU A 33 8.76 -6.63 -9.23
N ALA A 34 9.08 -7.91 -9.42
CA ALA A 34 8.29 -9.01 -8.89
C ALA A 34 8.31 -9.03 -7.36
N ASP A 35 9.46 -8.74 -6.73
CA ASP A 35 9.57 -8.67 -5.27
C ASP A 35 8.78 -7.47 -4.72
N ALA A 36 8.86 -6.31 -5.36
CA ALA A 36 8.08 -5.14 -4.96
C ALA A 36 6.57 -5.40 -5.07
N ARG A 37 6.11 -6.07 -6.14
CA ARG A 37 4.72 -6.52 -6.27
C ARG A 37 4.35 -7.55 -5.19
N GLY A 38 5.25 -8.47 -4.87
CA GLY A 38 5.07 -9.46 -3.81
C GLY A 38 4.86 -8.81 -2.45
N VAL A 39 5.69 -7.82 -2.09
CA VAL A 39 5.53 -7.05 -0.84
C VAL A 39 4.16 -6.37 -0.75
N LEU A 40 3.68 -5.78 -1.85
CA LEU A 40 2.34 -5.17 -1.87
C LEU A 40 1.23 -6.22 -1.75
N ALA A 41 1.36 -7.36 -2.43
CA ALA A 41 0.40 -8.45 -2.33
C ALA A 41 0.32 -9.04 -0.91
N ASP A 42 1.47 -9.23 -0.26
CA ASP A 42 1.55 -9.69 1.13
C ASP A 42 0.88 -8.70 2.09
N ALA A 43 1.08 -7.39 1.87
CA ALA A 43 0.41 -6.36 2.65
C ALA A 43 -1.12 -6.39 2.44
N ALA A 44 -1.59 -6.52 1.20
CA ALA A 44 -3.02 -6.64 0.90
C ALA A 44 -3.63 -7.88 1.56
N ALA A 45 -2.96 -9.04 1.49
CA ALA A 45 -3.39 -10.27 2.11
C ALA A 45 -3.49 -10.14 3.65
N ALA A 46 -2.47 -9.56 4.30
CA ALA A 46 -2.48 -9.33 5.75
C ALA A 46 -3.65 -8.42 6.18
N HIS A 47 -3.93 -7.37 5.41
CA HIS A 47 -5.10 -6.52 5.65
C HIS A 47 -6.42 -7.25 5.39
N HIS A 48 -6.51 -8.07 4.34
CA HIS A 48 -7.69 -8.88 4.07
C HIS A 48 -7.98 -9.86 5.22
N GLU A 49 -6.97 -10.56 5.75
CA GLU A 49 -7.13 -11.46 6.90
C GLU A 49 -7.59 -10.71 8.16
N GLN A 50 -7.02 -9.54 8.43
CA GLN A 50 -7.47 -8.70 9.55
C GLN A 50 -8.86 -8.12 9.36
N SER A 51 -9.32 -7.94 8.10
CA SER A 51 -10.68 -7.47 7.83
C SER A 51 -11.76 -8.42 8.37
N LEU A 52 -11.43 -9.71 8.52
CA LEU A 52 -12.34 -10.76 8.98
C LEU A 52 -12.39 -10.90 10.51
N SER A 53 -11.42 -10.33 11.24
CA SER A 53 -11.22 -10.59 12.68
C SER A 53 -11.04 -9.34 13.54
N SER A 54 -10.69 -8.20 12.94
CA SER A 54 -10.46 -6.93 13.63
C SER A 54 -11.76 -6.16 13.88
N LYS A 55 -11.79 -5.38 14.97
CA LYS A 55 -12.87 -4.41 15.24
C LYS A 55 -12.95 -3.32 14.17
N ASP A 56 -11.83 -3.07 13.49
CA ASP A 56 -11.70 -2.10 12.39
C ASP A 56 -11.74 -2.80 11.02
N GLY A 57 -12.50 -3.90 10.91
CA GLY A 57 -12.48 -4.76 9.72
C GLY A 57 -12.76 -4.04 8.40
N GLU A 58 -13.67 -3.05 8.41
CA GLU A 58 -13.97 -2.21 7.24
C GLU A 58 -12.76 -1.36 6.80
N LEU A 59 -12.01 -0.81 7.76
CA LEU A 59 -10.78 -0.07 7.45
C LEU A 59 -9.75 -1.00 6.81
N HIS A 60 -9.52 -2.17 7.38
CA HIS A 60 -8.59 -3.15 6.83
C HIS A 60 -8.98 -3.59 5.42
N LYS A 61 -10.28 -3.83 5.17
CA LYS A 61 -10.78 -4.13 3.83
C LYS A 61 -10.51 -2.98 2.85
N ASN A 62 -10.83 -1.74 3.24
CA ASN A 62 -10.60 -0.57 2.39
C ASN A 62 -9.12 -0.37 2.05
N VAL A 63 -8.22 -0.70 2.98
CA VAL A 63 -6.77 -0.68 2.74
C VAL A 63 -6.36 -1.78 1.75
N ALA A 64 -6.83 -3.02 1.92
CA ALA A 64 -6.55 -4.11 0.99
C ALA A 64 -7.02 -3.77 -0.43
N ASP A 65 -8.27 -3.29 -0.56
CA ASP A 65 -8.86 -2.88 -1.84
C ASP A 65 -8.07 -1.73 -2.52
N LEU A 66 -7.47 -0.83 -1.73
CA LEU A 66 -6.63 0.26 -2.24
C LEU A 66 -5.28 -0.29 -2.75
N ILE A 67 -4.64 -1.19 -2.01
CA ILE A 67 -3.37 -1.80 -2.42
C ILE A 67 -3.57 -2.61 -3.70
N ASP A 68 -4.64 -3.38 -3.82
CA ASP A 68 -4.97 -4.13 -5.03
C ASP A 68 -5.15 -3.21 -6.24
N LYS A 69 -5.78 -2.05 -6.05
CA LYS A 69 -5.88 -1.02 -7.11
C LYS A 69 -4.52 -0.45 -7.50
N ILE A 70 -3.60 -0.26 -6.56
CA ILE A 70 -2.23 0.21 -6.85
C ILE A 70 -1.48 -0.83 -7.69
N ILE A 71 -1.60 -2.12 -7.35
CA ILE A 71 -1.01 -3.24 -8.10
C ILE A 71 -1.63 -3.31 -9.51
N ALA A 72 -2.96 -3.25 -9.62
CA ALA A 72 -3.69 -3.34 -10.88
C ALA A 72 -3.47 -2.14 -11.81
N GLY A 73 -3.30 -0.94 -11.23
CA GLY A 73 -3.01 0.29 -11.96
C GLY A 73 -1.65 0.28 -12.67
N GLY A 74 -0.79 -0.73 -12.42
CA GLY A 74 0.51 -0.85 -13.09
C GLY A 74 1.50 0.24 -12.68
N ASN A 75 1.23 0.96 -11.60
CA ASN A 75 2.14 1.94 -11.00
C ASN A 75 3.34 1.31 -10.31
N SER A 76 3.58 0.01 -10.49
CA SER A 76 4.74 -0.75 -10.02
C SER A 76 6.03 -0.37 -10.76
N LEU A 77 6.20 0.91 -11.13
CA LEU A 77 7.41 1.66 -11.51
C LEU A 77 8.27 1.01 -12.64
N PRO A 78 8.69 1.70 -13.75
CA PRO A 78 8.89 3.16 -13.95
C PRO A 78 8.27 3.76 -15.24
N ARG A 79 8.35 5.10 -15.39
CA ARG A 79 8.71 5.78 -16.65
C ARG A 79 9.72 6.91 -16.32
N VAL A 80 10.69 7.08 -17.20
CA VAL A 80 11.85 7.99 -17.14
C VAL A 80 11.56 9.43 -16.69
#